data_AF-A0AB33XQJ7-F1
#
_entry.id   AF-A0AB33XQJ7-F1
#
_cell.length_a   1.000
_cell.length_b   1.000
_cell.length_c   1.000
_cell.angle_alpha   90.00
_cell.angle_beta   90.00
_cell.angle_gamma   90.00
#
_symmetry.space_group_name_H-M   'P 1'
#
loop_
_entity.id
_entity.type
_entity.pdbx_description
1 polymer ?
#
loop_
_entity_poly.entity_id
_entity_poly.type
_entity_poly.pdbx_seq_one_letter_code
_entity_poly.pdbx_strand_id
1 'polypeptide(L)' 'MAFEDKMDQLRNSLNSNPVTNERPAPRVSKSYTLKQDIANELAKRAKGKELTASRYLERLLKKEFNL' A
#
# COMPACT_ATOMS: atom_id res chain seq x y z
N MET A 1 51.45 -3.66 -4.75
CA MET A 1 50.53 -2.89 -3.88
C MET A 1 49.08 -3.29 -4.17
N ALA A 2 48.68 -4.54 -3.89
CA ALA A 2 47.35 -5.05 -4.25
C ALA A 2 46.27 -4.82 -3.17
N PHE A 3 46.66 -4.31 -2.00
CA PHE A 3 45.77 -4.09 -0.87
C PHE A 3 45.20 -2.66 -0.86
N GLU A 4 46.01 -1.66 -1.23
CA GLU A 4 45.59 -0.27 -1.37
C GLU A 4 44.56 -0.11 -2.51
N ASP A 5 44.83 -0.71 -3.69
CA ASP A 5 43.89 -0.71 -4.81
C ASP A 5 42.50 -1.29 -4.45
N LYS A 6 42.46 -2.30 -3.58
CA LYS A 6 41.20 -2.89 -3.11
C LYS A 6 40.47 -1.99 -2.11
N MET A 7 41.21 -1.28 -1.26
CA MET A 7 40.64 -0.34 -0.30
C MET A 7 40.05 0.89 -1.01
N ASP A 8 40.71 1.38 -2.06
CA ASP A 8 40.20 2.51 -2.85
C ASP A 8 38.96 2.12 -3.67
N GLN A 9 38.90 0.89 -4.20
CA GLN A 9 37.68 0.35 -4.82
C GLN A 9 36.51 0.25 -3.82
N LEU A 10 36.78 -0.17 -2.58
CA LEU A 10 35.76 -0.22 -1.52
C LEU A 10 35.28 1.17 -1.10
N ARG A 11 36.17 2.15 -1.01
CA ARG A 11 35.78 3.54 -0.68
C ARG A 11 34.95 4.17 -1.80
N ASN A 12 35.28 3.88 -3.05
CA ASN A 12 34.53 4.39 -4.19
C ASN A 12 33.14 3.73 -4.32
N SER A 13 32.97 2.47 -3.92
CA SER A 13 31.65 1.82 -3.93
C SER A 13 30.72 2.33 -2.82
N LEU A 14 31.26 2.64 -1.64
CA LEU A 14 30.52 3.18 -0.50
C LEU A 14 30.06 4.64 -0.71
N ASN A 15 30.74 5.39 -1.58
CA ASN A 15 30.45 6.80 -1.86
C ASN A 15 29.58 7.04 -3.11
N SER A 16 28.87 6.01 -3.59
CA SER A 16 27.98 6.17 -4.75
C SER A 16 26.67 6.88 -4.36
N ASN A 17 26.76 8.22 -4.37
CA ASN A 17 25.71 9.23 -4.36
C ASN A 17 24.73 9.21 -3.17
N PRO A 18 24.44 10.37 -2.55
CA PRO A 18 23.32 10.46 -1.64
C PRO A 18 22.06 10.14 -2.46
N VAL A 19 21.40 9.03 -2.12
CA VAL A 19 20.02 8.77 -2.51
C VAL A 19 19.28 10.07 -2.27
N THR A 20 18.86 10.73 -3.35
CA THR A 20 18.01 11.91 -3.27
C THR A 20 16.90 11.55 -2.28
N ASN A 21 16.76 12.35 -1.22
CA ASN A 21 15.68 12.23 -0.24
C ASN A 21 14.34 12.58 -0.91
N GLU A 22 14.01 11.91 -2.01
CA GLU A 22 12.67 11.86 -2.54
C GLU A 22 11.88 11.09 -1.50
N ARG A 23 10.98 11.82 -0.83
CA ARG A 23 10.01 11.22 0.09
C ARG A 23 9.37 10.07 -0.68
N PRO A 24 9.57 8.80 -0.30
CA PRO A 24 8.96 7.70 -1.03
C PRO A 24 7.46 7.97 -1.04
N ALA A 25 6.87 7.99 -2.24
CA ALA A 25 5.43 8.15 -2.38
C ALA A 25 4.76 7.16 -1.41
N PRO A 26 3.75 7.59 -0.64
CA PRO A 26 3.15 6.72 0.38
C PRO A 26 2.80 5.39 -0.28
N ARG A 27 3.39 4.29 0.20
CA ARG A 27 3.02 2.96 -0.27
C ARG A 27 1.55 2.77 0.07
N VAL A 28 0.69 2.91 -0.94
CA VAL A 28 -0.73 2.59 -0.83
C VAL A 28 -0.78 1.10 -0.52
N SER A 29 -1.21 0.76 0.69
CA SER A 29 -1.41 -0.62 1.09
C SER A 29 -2.41 -1.25 0.11
N LYS A 30 -2.09 -2.40 -0.48
CA LYS A 30 -3.00 -3.10 -1.39
C LYS A 30 -4.25 -3.62 -0.68
N SER A 31 -4.23 -3.69 0.65
CA SER A 31 -5.35 -4.08 1.49
C SER A 31 -5.68 -2.98 2.49
N TYR A 32 -6.96 -2.63 2.57
CA TYR A 32 -7.49 -1.71 3.56
C TYR A 32 -8.51 -2.43 4.42
N THR A 33 -8.31 -2.40 5.73
CA THR A 33 -9.28 -2.90 6.70
C THR A 33 -10.23 -1.77 7.05
N LEU A 34 -11.54 -2.02 6.93
CA LEU A 34 -12.55 -1.05 7.36
C LEU A 34 -12.50 -0.88 8.87
N LYS A 35 -12.74 0.35 9.35
CA LYS A 35 -13.00 0.59 10.77
C LYS A 35 -14.21 -0.21 11.22
N GLN A 36 -14.20 -0.66 12.47
CA GLN A 36 -15.24 -1.56 13.01
C GLN A 36 -16.64 -0.97 12.87
N ASP A 37 -16.83 0.32 13.16
CA ASP A 37 -18.13 0.99 13.04
C ASP A 37 -18.67 0.96 11.61
N ILE A 38 -17.79 1.22 10.64
CA ILE A 38 -18.13 1.20 9.20
C ILE A 38 -18.46 -0.22 8.75
N ALA A 39 -17.69 -1.22 9.20
CA ALA A 39 -17.95 -2.62 8.90
C ALA A 39 -19.31 -3.09 9.46
N ASN A 40 -19.65 -2.67 10.68
CA ASN A 40 -20.92 -2.97 11.32
C ASN A 40 -22.11 -2.34 10.58
N GLU A 41 -22.00 -1.07 10.19
CA GLU A 41 -23.01 -0.42 9.38
C GLU A 41 -23.21 -1.11 8.03
N LEU A 42 -22.11 -1.46 7.36
CA LEU A 42 -22.14 -2.14 6.08
C LEU A 42 -22.84 -3.50 6.19
N ALA A 43 -22.54 -4.27 7.23
CA ALA A 43 -23.20 -5.55 7.50
C ALA A 43 -24.70 -5.38 7.80
N LYS A 44 -25.07 -4.34 8.57
CA LYS A 44 -26.49 -4.05 8.89
C LYS A 44 -27.27 -3.66 7.63
N ARG A 45 -26.71 -2.81 6.77
CA ARG A 45 -27.33 -2.39 5.50
C ARG A 45 -27.39 -3.54 4.49
N ALA A 46 -26.39 -4.43 4.47
CA ALA A 46 -26.38 -5.61 3.63
C ALA A 46 -27.48 -6.60 4.03
N LYS A 47 -27.65 -6.86 5.34
CA LYS A 47 -28.74 -7.68 5.88
C LYS A 47 -30.12 -7.15 5.48
N GLY A 48 -30.34 -5.83 5.53
CA GLY A 48 -31.60 -5.22 5.10
C GLY A 48 -31.91 -5.37 3.60
N LYS A 49 -30.95 -5.78 2.79
CA LYS A 49 -31.11 -6.07 1.36
C LYS A 49 -30.99 -7.56 1.03
N GLU A 50 -30.96 -8.42 2.05
CA GLU A 50 -30.77 -9.87 1.91
C GLU A 50 -29.48 -10.25 1.17
N LEU A 51 -28.44 -9.41 1.31
CA LEU A 51 -27.13 -9.62 0.69
C LEU A 51 -26.06 -9.91 1.74
N THR A 52 -25.02 -10.62 1.33
CA THR A 52 -23.78 -10.70 2.11
C THR A 52 -23.07 -9.34 2.09
N ALA A 53 -22.30 -9.05 3.14
CA ALA A 53 -21.53 -7.82 3.26
C ALA A 53 -20.61 -7.59 2.04
N SER A 54 -19.95 -8.65 1.55
CA SER A 54 -19.08 -8.59 0.38
C SER A 54 -19.83 -8.22 -0.90
N ARG A 55 -20.97 -8.87 -1.19
CA ARG A 55 -21.80 -8.53 -2.36
C ARG A 55 -22.36 -7.11 -2.30
N TYR A 56 -22.72 -6.68 -1.08
CA TYR A 56 -23.23 -5.33 -0.89
C TYR A 56 -22.15 -4.27 -1.14
N LEU A 57 -20.94 -4.49 -0.61
CA LEU A 57 -19.77 -3.66 -0.90
C LEU A 57 -19.48 -3.60 -2.40
N GLU A 58 -19.47 -4.74 -3.08
CA GLU A 58 -19.21 -4.81 -4.53
C GLU A 58 -20.20 -3.95 -5.33
N ARG A 59 -21.50 -4.04 -5.03
CA ARG A 59 -22.54 -3.21 -5.69
C ARG A 59 -22.33 -1.72 -5.46
N LEU A 60 -21.91 -1.33 -4.25
CA LEU A 60 -21.61 0.06 -3.94
C LEU A 60 -20.40 0.55 -4.76
N LEU A 61 -19.33 -0.24 -4.80
CA LEU A 61 -18.13 0.10 -5.55
C LEU A 61 -18.41 0.21 -7.05
N LYS A 62 -19.19 -0.72 -7.64
CA LYS A 62 -19.60 -0.64 -9.04
C LYS A 62 -20.38 0.62 -9.37
N LYS A 63 -21.26 1.04 -8.45
CA LYS A 63 -22.06 2.26 -8.61
C LYS A 63 -21.19 3.53 -8.54
N GLU A 64 -20.29 3.63 -7.58
CA GLU A 64 -19.48 4.84 -7.36
C GLU A 64 -18.37 4.99 -8.42
N PHE A 65 -17.81 3.88 -8.90
CA PHE A 65 -16.68 3.89 -9.83
C PHE A 65 -17.06 3.58 -11.28
N ASN A 66 -18.34 3.43 -11.60
CA ASN A 66 -18.82 2.97 -12.91
C ASN A 66 -18.04 1.74 -13.42
N LEU A 67 -17.80 0.77 -12.53
CA LEU A 67 -17.12 -0.50 -12.82
C LEU A 67 -18.08 -1.58 -13.31
#